data_AF-A0A0F9H0M5-F1
#
_entry.id   AF-A0A0F9H0M5-F1
#
_cell.length_a   1.000
_cell.length_b   1.000
_cell.length_c   1.000
_cell.angle_alpha   90.00
_cell.angle_beta   90.00
_cell.angle_gamma   90.00
#
_symmetry.space_group_name_H-M   'P 1'
#
loop_
_entity.id
_entity.type
_entity.pdbx_description
1 polymer ?
#
loop_
_entity_poly.entity_id
_entity_poly.type
_entity_poly.pdbx_seq_one_letter_code
_entity_poly.pdbx_strand_id
1 'polypeptide(L)'
;MKTQEQIDEQIKLLKEARPKIVPISMFGTDNLELLDAQVRVLEQDMDSDDIWDRWDRDEEDMDTRSNAEEALNWRDETGDGLDLDNLVESFPMSKEGD
;
A
#
# COMPACT_ATOMS: atom_id res chain seq x y z
N MET A 1 1.30 12.08 12.19
CA MET A 1 0.00 11.56 11.72
C MET A 1 -0.62 12.51 10.72
N LYS A 2 -1.02 11.97 9.56
CA LYS A 2 -1.66 12.67 8.44
C LYS A 2 -3.10 13.07 8.78
N THR A 3 -3.60 14.11 8.11
CA THR A 3 -5.00 14.53 8.21
C THR A 3 -5.89 13.65 7.34
N GLN A 4 -7.20 13.64 7.60
CA GLN A 4 -8.16 12.94 6.75
C GLN A 4 -8.11 13.41 5.30
N GLU A 5 -7.92 14.72 5.06
CA GLU A 5 -7.80 15.26 3.69
C GLU A 5 -6.57 14.68 2.96
N GLN A 6 -5.43 14.55 3.65
CA GLN A 6 -4.23 13.93 3.09
C GLN A 6 -4.42 12.44 2.83
N ILE A 7 -5.10 11.73 3.75
CA ILE A 7 -5.42 10.31 3.59
C ILE A 7 -6.34 10.10 2.39
N ASP A 8 -7.39 10.91 2.26
CA ASP A 8 -8.35 10.86 1.14
C ASP A 8 -7.66 11.14 -0.20
N GLU A 9 -6.76 12.13 -0.24
CA GLU A 9 -5.94 12.43 -1.40
C GLU A 9 -5.03 11.26 -1.77
N GLN A 10 -4.37 10.64 -0.80
CA GLN A 10 -3.50 9.48 -1.04
C GLN A 10 -4.29 8.26 -1.54
N ILE A 11 -5.46 7.97 -0.96
CA ILE A 11 -6.35 6.89 -1.44
C ILE A 11 -6.75 7.15 -2.90
N LYS A 12 -7.08 8.41 -3.25
CA LYS A 12 -7.40 8.78 -4.62
C LYS A 12 -6.22 8.52 -5.55
N LEU A 13 -5.00 8.93 -5.18
CA LEU A 13 -3.79 8.69 -5.97
C LEU A 13 -3.54 7.21 -6.20
N LEU A 14 -3.66 6.37 -5.16
CA LEU A 14 -3.51 4.91 -5.27
C LEU A 14 -4.54 4.31 -6.24
N LYS A 15 -5.81 4.71 -6.14
CA LYS A 15 -6.88 4.24 -7.05
C LYS A 15 -6.65 4.69 -8.49
N GLU A 16 -6.17 5.90 -8.71
CA GLU A 16 -5.83 6.42 -10.05
C GLU A 16 -4.58 5.75 -10.64
N ALA A 17 -3.63 5.34 -9.80
CA ALA A 17 -2.43 4.62 -10.18
C ALA A 17 -2.69 3.14 -10.50
N ARG A 18 -3.66 2.50 -9.82
CA ARG A 18 -4.01 1.09 -9.99
C ARG A 18 -4.04 0.57 -11.44
N PRO A 19 -4.71 1.22 -12.43
CA PRO A 19 -4.71 0.74 -13.82
C PRO A 19 -3.37 0.86 -14.55
N LYS A 20 -2.40 1.59 -13.98
CA LYS A 20 -1.08 1.86 -14.54
C LYS A 20 0.02 1.04 -13.85
N ILE A 21 -0.31 0.24 -12.85
CA ILE A 21 0.66 -0.62 -12.15
C ILE A 21 0.83 -1.92 -12.93
N VAL A 22 2.07 -2.41 -13.00
CA VAL A 22 2.36 -3.75 -13.52
C VAL A 22 1.74 -4.77 -12.57
N PRO A 23 0.74 -5.58 -12.99
CA PRO A 23 -0.02 -6.38 -12.03
C PRO A 23 0.80 -7.45 -11.31
N ILE A 24 1.61 -8.21 -12.06
CA ILE A 24 2.44 -9.28 -11.51
C ILE A 24 3.91 -8.96 -11.75
N SER A 25 4.72 -9.02 -10.70
CA SER A 25 6.18 -8.80 -10.76
C SER A 25 6.89 -9.98 -11.46
N MET A 26 8.15 -9.77 -11.85
CA MET A 26 8.99 -10.85 -12.41
C MET A 26 9.17 -12.04 -11.43
N PHE A 27 9.00 -11.80 -10.14
CA PHE A 27 9.15 -12.80 -9.08
C PHE A 27 7.81 -13.40 -8.62
N GLY A 28 6.68 -13.02 -9.26
CA GLY A 28 5.36 -13.57 -8.97
C GLY A 28 4.53 -12.78 -7.95
N THR A 29 5.04 -11.66 -7.43
CA THR A 29 4.31 -10.77 -6.51
C THR A 29 3.11 -10.13 -7.21
N ASP A 30 1.93 -10.16 -6.60
CA ASP A 30 0.75 -9.44 -7.08
C ASP A 30 0.76 -7.99 -6.54
N ASN A 31 1.24 -7.05 -7.36
CA ASN A 31 1.34 -5.65 -6.98
C ASN A 31 -0.04 -4.99 -6.82
N LEU A 32 -1.09 -5.53 -7.44
CA LEU A 32 -2.44 -4.99 -7.25
C LEU A 32 -2.98 -5.38 -5.88
N GLU A 33 -2.67 -6.59 -5.41
CA GLU A 33 -3.01 -7.03 -4.07
C GLU A 33 -2.30 -6.18 -3.00
N LEU A 34 -1.01 -5.89 -3.20
CA LEU A 34 -0.24 -4.99 -2.34
C LEU A 34 -0.87 -3.59 -2.26
N LEU A 35 -1.26 -3.01 -3.41
CA LEU A 35 -1.93 -1.72 -3.44
C LEU A 35 -3.29 -1.76 -2.76
N ASP A 36 -4.09 -2.79 -3.04
CA ASP A 36 -5.43 -2.93 -2.47
C ASP A 36 -5.35 -3.09 -0.93
N ALA A 37 -4.26 -3.68 -0.40
CA ALA A 37 -3.98 -3.73 1.03
C ALA A 37 -3.68 -2.35 1.63
N GLN A 38 -2.82 -1.54 0.99
CA GLN A 38 -2.56 -0.16 1.42
C GLN A 38 -3.84 0.69 1.44
N VAL A 39 -4.63 0.62 0.37
CA VAL A 39 -5.92 1.32 0.28
C VAL A 39 -6.85 0.89 1.41
N ARG A 40 -6.93 -0.42 1.70
CA ARG A 40 -7.80 -0.93 2.75
C ARG A 40 -7.43 -0.39 4.13
N VAL A 41 -6.15 -0.36 4.47
CA VAL A 41 -5.67 0.18 5.75
C VAL A 41 -6.10 1.64 5.91
N LEU A 42 -5.88 2.46 4.88
CA LEU A 42 -6.24 3.88 4.91
C LEU A 42 -7.77 4.11 4.92
N GLU A 43 -8.54 3.31 4.17
CA GLU A 43 -10.01 3.44 4.07
C GLU A 43 -10.74 2.98 5.33
N GLN A 44 -10.23 1.94 6.00
CA GLN A 44 -10.88 1.33 7.16
C GLN A 44 -10.27 1.79 8.49
N ASP A 45 -9.27 2.68 8.43
CA ASP A 45 -8.52 3.15 9.60
C ASP A 45 -7.93 1.99 10.42
N MET A 46 -7.43 0.96 9.74
CA MET A 46 -6.91 -0.24 10.39
C MET A 46 -5.71 0.10 11.27
N ASP A 47 -5.61 -0.54 12.42
CA ASP A 47 -4.40 -0.53 13.25
C ASP A 47 -3.51 -1.75 12.96
N SER A 48 -2.41 -1.86 13.70
CA SER A 48 -1.48 -2.97 13.54
C SER A 48 -2.17 -4.32 13.82
N ASP A 49 -2.95 -4.41 14.90
CA ASP A 49 -3.61 -5.67 15.28
C ASP A 49 -4.61 -6.10 14.19
N ASP A 50 -5.38 -5.16 13.63
CA ASP A 50 -6.26 -5.40 12.48
C ASP A 50 -5.51 -5.94 11.25
N ILE A 51 -4.31 -5.40 10.97
CA ILE A 51 -3.46 -5.83 9.86
C ILE A 51 -2.96 -7.26 10.10
N TRP A 52 -2.48 -7.56 11.31
CA TRP A 52 -1.98 -8.88 11.68
C TRP A 52 -3.09 -9.95 11.73
N ASP A 53 -4.31 -9.58 12.11
CA ASP A 53 -5.48 -10.47 12.08
C ASP A 53 -5.96 -10.73 10.64
N ARG A 54 -5.77 -9.77 9.73
CA ARG A 54 -6.24 -9.85 8.35
C ARG A 54 -5.29 -10.62 7.44
N TRP A 55 -3.99 -10.38 7.57
CA TRP A 55 -2.92 -11.01 6.81
C TRP A 55 -2.03 -11.78 7.77
N ASP A 56 -2.43 -13.03 7.97
CA ASP A 56 -1.91 -13.91 9.01
C ASP A 56 -0.42 -14.27 8.76
N ARG A 57 0.17 -15.08 9.63
CA ARG A 57 1.62 -15.38 9.59
C ARG A 57 2.08 -16.29 8.45
N ASP A 58 1.22 -16.62 7.49
CA ASP A 58 1.61 -17.45 6.36
C ASP A 58 2.61 -16.71 5.45
N GLU A 59 3.58 -17.45 4.90
CA GLU A 59 4.62 -16.88 4.03
C GLU A 59 4.04 -16.21 2.78
N GLU A 60 2.87 -16.66 2.33
CA GLU A 60 2.16 -16.13 1.15
C GLU A 60 1.66 -14.69 1.36
N ASP A 61 1.32 -14.31 2.60
CA ASP A 61 0.74 -13.00 2.93
C ASP A 61 1.79 -11.99 3.40
N MET A 62 3.07 -12.37 3.50
CA MET A 62 4.11 -11.51 4.06
C MET A 62 4.29 -10.18 3.31
N ASP A 63 4.31 -10.22 1.98
CA ASP A 63 4.48 -9.01 1.16
C ASP A 63 3.28 -8.07 1.30
N THR A 64 2.06 -8.64 1.31
CA THR A 64 0.80 -7.91 1.46
C THR A 64 0.68 -7.26 2.83
N ARG A 65 1.02 -7.99 3.89
CA ARG A 65 1.08 -7.44 5.25
C ARG A 65 2.12 -6.33 5.36
N SER A 66 3.32 -6.55 4.83
CA SER A 66 4.38 -5.54 4.87
C SER A 66 3.94 -4.24 4.18
N ASN A 67 3.21 -4.33 3.06
CA ASN A 67 2.66 -3.15 2.39
C ASN A 67 1.53 -2.49 3.20
N ALA A 68 0.68 -3.29 3.86
CA ALA A 68 -0.36 -2.77 4.75
C ALA A 68 0.26 -1.97 5.93
N GLU A 69 1.32 -2.49 6.56
CA GLU A 69 2.04 -1.79 7.63
C GLU A 69 2.73 -0.52 7.13
N GLU A 70 3.21 -0.48 5.88
CA GLU A 70 3.78 0.73 5.28
C GLU A 70 2.73 1.86 5.18
N ALA A 71 1.49 1.54 4.79
CA ALA A 71 0.40 2.52 4.77
C ALA A 71 0.05 3.04 6.17
N LEU A 72 0.04 2.15 7.18
CA LEU A 72 -0.14 2.51 8.58
C LEU A 72 0.97 3.48 9.04
N ASN A 73 2.23 3.16 8.76
CA ASN A 73 3.39 3.98 9.13
C ASN A 73 3.36 5.35 8.44
N TRP A 74 2.99 5.40 7.16
CA TRP A 74 2.80 6.65 6.42
C TRP A 74 1.69 7.50 7.03
N ARG A 75 0.55 6.89 7.40
CA ARG A 75 -0.59 7.56 8.06
C ARG A 75 -0.16 8.14 9.39
N ASP A 76 0.54 7.38 10.22
CA ASP A 76 0.85 7.78 11.60
C ASP A 76 2.12 8.64 11.69
N GLU A 77 2.91 8.70 10.60
CA GLU A 77 4.27 9.28 10.56
C GLU A 77 5.20 8.63 11.59
N THR A 78 4.94 7.35 11.87
CA THR A 78 5.69 6.52 12.81
C THR A 78 6.51 5.54 12.00
N GLY A 79 7.73 5.91 11.62
CA GLY A 79 8.62 4.91 11.04
C GLY A 79 9.88 5.42 10.38
N ASP A 80 10.88 4.55 10.47
CA ASP A 80 12.19 4.54 9.81
C ASP A 80 12.07 3.97 8.37
N GLY A 81 10.85 3.95 7.82
CA GLY A 81 10.50 3.40 6.51
C GLY A 81 10.98 4.27 5.36
N LEU A 82 10.64 3.89 4.12
CA LEU A 82 10.91 4.75 2.97
C LEU A 82 10.22 6.10 3.22
N ASP A 83 11.00 7.18 3.17
CA ASP A 83 10.54 8.57 3.35
C ASP A 83 9.77 9.01 2.09
N LEU A 84 8.70 8.26 1.79
CA LEU A 84 7.84 8.49 0.64
C LEU A 84 6.79 9.51 1.05
N ASP A 85 6.84 10.66 0.41
CA ASP A 85 5.73 11.61 0.45
C ASP A 85 4.45 10.98 -0.16
N ASN A 86 4.60 9.98 -1.05
CA ASN A 86 3.53 9.34 -1.80
C ASN A 86 3.70 7.81 -1.93
N LEU A 87 2.73 7.05 -1.41
CA LEU A 87 2.73 5.58 -1.44
C LEU A 87 2.69 4.98 -2.86
N VAL A 88 2.25 5.74 -3.88
CA VAL A 88 2.26 5.26 -5.28
C VAL A 88 3.68 4.95 -5.78
N GLU A 89 4.68 5.62 -5.22
CA GLU A 89 6.08 5.48 -5.63
C GLU A 89 6.69 4.11 -5.30
N SER A 90 6.05 3.32 -4.42
CA SER A 90 6.47 1.94 -4.13
C SER A 90 6.14 0.96 -5.26
N PHE A 91 5.29 1.34 -6.23
CA PHE A 91 4.79 0.42 -7.25
C PHE A 91 5.50 0.56 -8.60
N PRO A 92 5.81 -0.57 -9.27
CA PRO A 92 6.32 -0.55 -10.63
C PRO A 92 5.22 -0.15 -11.60
N MET A 93 5.35 1.02 -12.21
CA MET A 93 4.41 1.51 -13.22
C MET A 93 4.66 0.83 -14.57
N SER A 94 3.59 0.41 -15.24
CA SER A 94 3.64 0.03 -16.65
C SER A 94 4.11 1.24 -17.44
N LYS A 95 5.12 1.07 -18.29
CA LYS A 95 5.52 2.14 -19.21
C LYS A 95 4.30 2.50 -20.06
N GLU A 96 3.94 3.79 -20.07
CA GLU A 96 2.99 4.29 -21.07
C GLU A 96 3.49 3.82 -22.43
N GLY A 97 2.58 3.23 -23.21
CA GLY A 97 2.91 2.64 -24.50
C GLY A 97 3.67 3.64 -25.40
N ASP A 98 4.71 3.12 -26.03
CA ASP A 98 5.44 3.70 -27.17
C ASP A 98 4.46 4.09 -28.31
#